data_AF-A0A0C2DBT6-F1
#
_entry.id   AF-A0A0C2DBT6-F1
#
_cell.length_a   1.000
_cell.length_b   1.000
_cell.length_c   1.000
_cell.angle_alpha   90.00
_cell.angle_beta   90.00
_cell.angle_gamma   90.00
#
_symmetry.space_group_name_H-M   'P 1'
#
loop_
_entity.id
_entity.type
_entity.pdbx_description
1 polymer ?
#
loop_
_entity_poly.entity_id
_entity_poly.type
_entity_poly.pdbx_seq_one_letter_code
_entity_poly.pdbx_strand_id
1 'polypeptide(L)'
;MGNFDGDGRTDLFWYAPGSAADWLWLADGNLADIQFISYLFAVDGEYHPIVGDFDGDADDDILWYRPAAEFAGGVSWMWYFDGPAVEVRALEVAGDYVPYAEDFDGDGCTDILWYDAVAPDNPSPVWRCVPEERTFSCEDPLPTPKAAYPVGLNARGY
;
A
#
# COMPACT_ATOMS: atom_id res chain seq x y z
N MET A 1 7.16 -5.64 3.56
CA MET A 1 7.47 -5.99 4.97
C MET A 1 6.47 -5.20 5.78
N GLY A 2 5.87 -5.82 6.78
CA GLY A 2 4.84 -5.22 7.64
C GLY A 2 4.55 -6.13 8.82
N ASN A 3 3.78 -5.69 9.79
CA ASN A 3 3.23 -6.51 10.88
C ASN A 3 1.88 -7.09 10.43
N PHE A 4 1.89 -8.21 9.71
CA PHE A 4 0.67 -8.74 9.06
C PHE A 4 -0.22 -9.53 10.03
N ASP A 5 0.22 -9.77 11.26
CA ASP A 5 -0.53 -10.55 12.28
C ASP A 5 -0.67 -9.88 13.65
N GLY A 6 -0.36 -8.58 13.74
CA GLY A 6 -0.66 -7.79 14.93
C GLY A 6 0.26 -8.05 16.12
N ASP A 7 1.26 -8.91 15.99
CA ASP A 7 2.09 -9.33 17.12
C ASP A 7 3.22 -8.33 17.47
N GLY A 8 3.38 -7.31 16.62
CA GLY A 8 4.33 -6.22 16.77
C GLY A 8 5.72 -6.53 16.21
N ARG A 9 5.89 -7.63 15.49
CA ARG A 9 7.10 -7.97 14.74
C ARG A 9 6.95 -7.58 13.27
N THR A 10 8.06 -7.64 12.55
CA THR A 10 8.07 -7.41 11.11
C THR A 10 8.12 -8.73 10.37
N ASP A 11 7.08 -8.95 9.58
CA ASP A 11 6.87 -10.08 8.70
C ASP A 11 7.26 -9.76 7.26
N LEU A 12 7.27 -10.81 6.43
CA LEU A 12 7.66 -10.72 5.03
C LEU A 12 6.56 -11.24 4.13
N PHE A 13 6.12 -10.42 3.17
CA PHE A 13 5.42 -10.91 1.99
C PHE A 13 6.42 -11.03 0.84
N TRP A 14 6.72 -12.26 0.44
CA TRP A 14 7.55 -12.57 -0.71
C TRP A 14 6.69 -12.59 -1.98
N TYR A 15 6.74 -11.48 -2.71
CA TYR A 15 6.02 -11.30 -3.96
C TYR A 15 6.88 -11.70 -5.17
N ALA A 16 6.36 -12.61 -5.98
CA ALA A 16 6.94 -13.08 -7.23
C ALA A 16 6.00 -12.68 -8.39
N PRO A 17 6.22 -11.50 -9.03
CA PRO A 17 5.32 -10.99 -10.07
C PRO A 17 4.98 -12.01 -11.16
N GLY A 18 3.71 -12.03 -11.57
CA GLY A 18 3.16 -12.99 -12.52
C GLY A 18 2.44 -14.14 -11.83
N SER A 19 2.55 -15.35 -12.38
CA SER A 19 1.82 -16.54 -11.92
C SER A 19 2.61 -17.45 -10.97
N ALA A 20 3.79 -17.00 -10.53
CA ALA A 20 4.57 -17.72 -9.54
C ALA A 20 3.87 -17.70 -8.17
N ALA A 21 4.23 -18.64 -7.32
CA ALA A 21 3.74 -18.68 -5.95
C ALA A 21 4.31 -17.53 -5.12
N ASP A 22 3.44 -16.86 -4.37
CA ASP A 22 3.79 -15.84 -3.38
C ASP A 22 3.74 -16.44 -1.98
N TRP A 23 4.40 -15.80 -1.02
CA TRP A 23 4.46 -16.32 0.34
C TRP A 23 4.35 -15.22 1.39
N LEU A 24 3.49 -15.42 2.38
CA LEU A 24 3.53 -14.66 3.63
C LEU A 24 4.35 -15.45 4.65
N TRP A 25 5.39 -14.84 5.20
CA TRP A 25 6.20 -15.41 6.27
C TRP A 25 6.01 -14.56 7.52
N LEU A 26 5.22 -15.06 8.45
CA LEU A 26 5.02 -14.45 9.76
C LEU A 26 6.21 -14.79 10.66
N ALA A 27 6.80 -13.77 11.26
CA ALA A 27 7.93 -13.89 12.17
C ALA A 27 7.46 -14.45 13.52
N ASP A 28 8.09 -15.51 13.98
CA ASP A 28 7.76 -16.18 15.24
C ASP A 28 9.04 -16.37 16.09
N GLY A 29 8.88 -16.96 17.27
CA GLY A 29 9.98 -17.29 18.17
C GLY A 29 10.33 -16.13 19.09
N ASN A 30 11.61 -15.89 19.34
CA ASN A 30 12.08 -14.80 20.20
C ASN A 30 13.48 -14.31 19.78
N LEU A 31 14.02 -13.31 20.49
CA LEU A 31 15.33 -12.72 20.18
C LEU A 31 16.50 -13.71 20.12
N ALA A 32 16.42 -14.87 20.79
CA ALA A 32 17.46 -15.89 20.75
C ALA A 32 17.25 -16.94 19.65
N ASP A 33 16.04 -17.03 19.09
CA ASP A 33 15.66 -18.00 18.07
C ASP A 33 14.50 -17.45 17.23
N ILE A 34 14.83 -16.73 16.16
CA ILE A 34 13.86 -16.16 15.21
C ILE A 34 13.44 -17.27 14.25
N GLN A 35 12.14 -17.52 14.18
CA GLN A 35 11.53 -18.51 13.31
C GLN A 35 10.54 -17.84 12.36
N PHE A 36 10.06 -18.59 11.36
CA PHE A 36 9.03 -18.10 10.45
C PHE A 36 8.00 -19.20 10.19
N ILE A 37 6.73 -18.81 10.18
CA ILE A 37 5.62 -19.64 9.71
C ILE A 37 5.21 -19.11 8.34
N SER A 38 5.20 -19.98 7.33
CA SER A 38 4.93 -19.60 5.95
C SER A 38 3.55 -20.04 5.47
N TYR A 39 2.86 -19.14 4.76
CA TYR A 39 1.57 -19.36 4.11
C TYR A 39 1.71 -19.09 2.61
N LEU A 40 1.05 -19.92 1.79
CA LEU A 40 1.08 -19.80 0.33
C LEU A 40 -0.02 -18.84 -0.13
N PHE A 41 0.35 -17.89 -0.99
CA PHE A 41 -0.54 -16.94 -1.63
C PHE A 41 -0.35 -16.95 -3.16
N ALA A 42 -1.29 -16.32 -3.86
CA ALA A 42 -1.19 -16.06 -5.30
C ALA A 42 -1.83 -14.70 -5.60
N VAL A 43 -0.99 -13.68 -5.79
CA VAL A 43 -1.41 -12.34 -6.17
C VAL A 43 -1.83 -12.30 -7.66
N ASP A 44 -1.19 -13.13 -8.48
CA ASP A 44 -1.43 -13.31 -9.92
C ASP A 44 -1.37 -12.01 -10.75
N GLY A 45 -0.14 -11.69 -11.15
CA GLY A 45 0.18 -10.62 -12.09
C GLY A 45 1.20 -9.63 -11.56
N GLU A 46 1.35 -8.51 -12.24
CA GLU A 46 2.39 -7.50 -11.99
C GLU A 46 1.79 -6.28 -11.29
N TYR A 47 2.41 -5.84 -10.20
CA TYR A 47 1.90 -4.81 -9.30
C TYR A 47 3.05 -4.03 -8.66
N HIS A 48 2.75 -2.81 -8.23
CA HIS A 48 3.57 -2.06 -7.29
C HIS A 48 2.95 -2.22 -5.90
N PRO A 49 3.55 -3.00 -4.98
CA PRO A 49 3.02 -3.17 -3.63
C PRO A 49 3.36 -1.97 -2.75
N ILE A 50 2.35 -1.47 -2.03
CA ILE A 50 2.50 -0.49 -0.95
C ILE A 50 1.95 -1.14 0.32
N VAL A 51 2.70 -1.04 1.42
CA VAL A 51 2.34 -1.62 2.73
C VAL A 51 1.94 -0.51 3.70
N GLY A 52 0.93 -0.76 4.52
CA GLY A 52 0.52 0.06 5.65
C GLY A 52 -0.81 -0.43 6.20
N ASP A 53 -1.13 -0.12 7.45
CA ASP A 53 -2.43 -0.41 8.09
C ASP A 53 -3.53 0.45 7.44
N PHE A 54 -4.31 -0.09 6.50
CA PHE A 54 -5.25 0.65 5.65
C PHE A 54 -6.70 0.58 6.16
N ASP A 55 -6.96 -0.14 7.25
CA ASP A 55 -8.26 -0.17 7.92
C ASP A 55 -8.21 0.13 9.43
N GLY A 56 -7.04 0.40 9.99
CA GLY A 56 -6.84 0.86 11.37
C GLY A 56 -6.94 -0.24 12.41
N ASP A 57 -6.79 -1.51 12.02
CA ASP A 57 -6.87 -2.65 12.95
C ASP A 57 -5.53 -3.04 13.60
N ALA A 58 -4.46 -2.30 13.28
CA ALA A 58 -3.07 -2.47 13.70
C ALA A 58 -2.29 -3.61 13.00
N ASP A 59 -2.92 -4.32 12.07
CA ASP A 59 -2.25 -5.20 11.12
C ASP A 59 -1.90 -4.40 9.86
N ASP A 60 -0.69 -4.58 9.35
CA ASP A 60 -0.31 -3.94 8.08
C ASP A 60 -1.03 -4.65 6.91
N ASP A 61 -1.48 -3.87 5.95
CA ASP A 61 -2.16 -4.34 4.75
C ASP A 61 -1.30 -4.19 3.49
N ILE A 62 -1.80 -4.63 2.33
CA ILE A 62 -1.12 -4.42 1.05
C ILE A 62 -2.05 -3.84 -0.01
N LEU A 63 -1.69 -2.64 -0.49
CA LEU A 63 -2.18 -2.09 -1.76
C LEU A 63 -1.34 -2.62 -2.92
N TRP A 64 -1.96 -3.44 -3.75
CA TRP A 64 -1.44 -3.89 -5.03
C TRP A 64 -1.82 -2.89 -6.12
N TYR A 65 -0.98 -1.87 -6.31
CA TYR A 65 -1.25 -0.78 -7.24
C TYR A 65 -0.86 -1.15 -8.68
N ARG A 66 -1.73 -0.79 -9.64
CA ARG A 66 -1.46 -0.85 -11.08
C ARG A 66 -1.68 0.52 -11.72
N PRO A 67 -0.62 1.25 -12.09
CA PRO A 67 -0.76 2.45 -12.90
C PRO A 67 -1.29 2.08 -14.30
N ALA A 68 -2.24 2.87 -14.80
CA ALA A 68 -2.91 2.64 -16.08
C ALA A 68 -1.96 2.72 -17.29
N ALA A 69 -0.92 3.56 -17.21
CA ALA A 69 0.12 3.71 -18.23
C ALA A 69 0.96 2.45 -18.41
N GLU A 70 1.13 1.65 -17.34
CA GLU A 70 1.89 0.40 -17.38
C GLU A 70 0.97 -0.80 -17.63
N PHE A 71 -0.26 -0.76 -17.08
CA PHE A 71 -1.21 -1.88 -17.10
C PHE A 71 -2.59 -1.41 -17.57
N ALA A 72 -2.77 -1.22 -18.88
CA ALA A 72 -4.03 -0.74 -19.44
C ALA A 72 -5.22 -1.65 -19.07
N GLY A 73 -6.22 -1.08 -18.40
CA GLY A 73 -7.40 -1.81 -17.91
C GLY A 73 -7.13 -2.72 -16.71
N GLY A 74 -5.94 -2.60 -16.08
CA GLY A 74 -5.59 -3.29 -14.86
C GLY A 74 -6.41 -2.77 -13.67
N VAL A 75 -6.75 -3.68 -12.77
CA VAL A 75 -7.43 -3.39 -11.49
C VAL A 75 -6.37 -3.35 -10.39
N SER A 76 -6.40 -2.31 -9.55
CA SER A 76 -5.64 -2.27 -8.30
C SER A 76 -6.42 -3.01 -7.21
N TRP A 77 -5.74 -3.62 -6.25
CA TRP A 77 -6.38 -4.38 -5.18
C TRP A 77 -5.90 -3.92 -3.82
N MET A 78 -6.79 -3.90 -2.84
CA MET A 78 -6.45 -3.82 -1.42
C MET A 78 -6.61 -5.19 -0.79
N TRP A 79 -5.58 -5.64 -0.09
CA TRP A 79 -5.58 -6.88 0.68
C TRP A 79 -5.49 -6.50 2.15
N TYR A 80 -6.59 -6.70 2.87
CA TYR A 80 -6.67 -6.48 4.31
C TYR A 80 -6.27 -7.77 5.04
N PHE A 81 -5.25 -7.72 5.88
CA PHE A 81 -4.75 -8.89 6.61
C PHE A 81 -5.39 -9.01 8.00
N ASP A 82 -5.42 -10.23 8.52
CA ASP A 82 -5.73 -10.59 9.93
C ASP A 82 -4.95 -11.88 10.18
N GLY A 83 -3.65 -11.71 10.45
CA GLY A 83 -2.65 -12.76 10.33
C GLY A 83 -2.63 -13.42 8.94
N PRO A 84 -2.81 -14.75 8.84
CA PRO A 84 -2.81 -15.43 7.54
C PRO A 84 -4.14 -15.32 6.77
N ALA A 85 -5.19 -14.75 7.36
CA ALA A 85 -6.43 -14.49 6.66
C ALA A 85 -6.31 -13.19 5.83
N VAL A 86 -7.00 -13.14 4.68
CA VAL A 86 -7.02 -11.94 3.84
C VAL A 86 -8.42 -11.67 3.32
N GLU A 87 -8.86 -10.41 3.39
CA GLU A 87 -9.98 -9.90 2.61
C GLU A 87 -9.45 -9.09 1.42
N VAL A 88 -9.94 -9.40 0.22
CA VAL A 88 -9.49 -8.74 -1.02
C VAL A 88 -10.59 -7.84 -1.57
N ARG A 89 -10.28 -6.56 -1.81
CA ARG A 89 -11.18 -5.59 -2.45
C ARG A 89 -10.55 -4.99 -3.69
N ALA A 90 -11.35 -4.82 -4.74
CA ALA A 90 -10.95 -4.07 -5.91
C ALA A 90 -10.93 -2.57 -5.57
N LEU A 91 -9.91 -1.86 -6.05
CA LEU A 91 -9.83 -0.40 -6.00
C LEU A 91 -9.82 0.14 -7.42
N GLU A 92 -10.82 0.98 -7.71
CA GLU A 92 -10.88 1.74 -8.95
C GLU A 92 -10.08 3.03 -8.78
N VAL A 93 -8.85 3.03 -9.28
CA VAL A 93 -7.99 4.21 -9.30
C VAL A 93 -7.99 4.78 -10.72
N ALA A 94 -8.53 5.99 -10.87
CA ALA A 94 -8.60 6.68 -12.16
C ALA A 94 -7.38 7.62 -12.32
N GLY A 95 -6.38 7.17 -13.07
CA GLY A 95 -5.19 7.97 -13.40
C GLY A 95 -3.88 7.24 -13.09
N ASP A 96 -2.78 7.89 -13.47
CA ASP A 96 -1.42 7.45 -13.22
C ASP A 96 -0.82 8.31 -12.11
N TYR A 97 -0.67 7.70 -10.93
CA TYR A 97 -0.21 8.40 -9.73
C TYR A 97 1.04 7.73 -9.19
N VAL A 98 1.76 8.48 -8.35
CA VAL A 98 2.74 7.94 -7.42
C VAL A 98 2.09 7.96 -6.03
N PRO A 99 1.62 6.81 -5.51
CA PRO A 99 1.00 6.78 -4.19
C PRO A 99 2.05 6.98 -3.10
N TYR A 100 1.72 7.81 -2.12
CA TYR A 100 2.42 7.92 -0.84
C TYR A 100 1.46 7.53 0.26
N ALA A 101 1.83 6.54 1.06
CA ALA A 101 0.98 5.99 2.11
C ALA A 101 1.62 6.25 3.48
N GLU A 102 0.93 7.01 4.33
CA GLU A 102 1.33 7.39 5.68
C GLU A 102 0.09 7.86 6.46
N ASP A 103 0.16 7.88 7.79
CA ASP A 103 -0.85 8.52 8.64
C ASP A 103 -0.67 10.06 8.59
N PHE A 104 -1.44 10.74 7.72
CA PHE A 104 -1.28 12.18 7.52
C PHE A 104 -2.03 13.02 8.56
N ASP A 105 -2.95 12.43 9.33
CA ASP A 105 -3.80 13.16 10.24
C ASP A 105 -3.69 12.77 11.71
N GLY A 106 -2.94 11.71 11.99
CA GLY A 106 -2.68 11.19 13.32
C GLY A 106 -3.80 10.31 13.88
N ASP A 107 -4.68 9.76 13.05
CA ASP A 107 -5.77 8.88 13.50
C ASP A 107 -5.33 7.43 13.73
N GLY A 108 -4.10 7.09 13.35
CA GLY A 108 -3.51 5.77 13.53
C GLY A 108 -3.75 4.81 12.37
N CYS A 109 -4.44 5.24 11.32
CA CYS A 109 -4.59 4.49 10.09
C CYS A 109 -3.80 5.14 8.94
N THR A 110 -3.45 4.35 7.93
CA THR A 110 -2.64 4.78 6.78
C THR A 110 -3.52 5.44 5.72
N ASP A 111 -3.30 6.74 5.50
CA ASP A 111 -3.89 7.49 4.40
C ASP A 111 -3.10 7.28 3.10
N ILE A 112 -3.69 7.66 1.95
CA ILE A 112 -3.02 7.59 0.64
C ILE A 112 -3.10 8.96 -0.07
N LEU A 113 -1.95 9.55 -0.35
CA LEU A 113 -1.82 10.66 -1.29
C LEU A 113 -1.56 10.11 -2.69
N TRP A 114 -2.49 10.35 -3.62
CA TRP A 114 -2.36 10.02 -5.03
C TRP A 114 -1.70 11.17 -5.79
N TYR A 115 -0.36 11.21 -5.80
CA TYR A 115 0.37 12.32 -6.41
C TYR A 115 0.44 12.21 -7.93
N ASP A 116 -0.10 13.21 -8.65
CA ASP A 116 0.03 13.31 -10.11
C ASP A 116 1.36 13.97 -10.48
N ALA A 117 2.36 13.14 -10.76
CA ALA A 117 3.70 13.59 -11.13
C ALA A 117 3.79 14.13 -12.57
N VAL A 118 2.83 13.80 -13.43
CA VAL A 118 2.88 14.09 -14.88
C VAL A 118 2.14 15.39 -15.21
N ALA A 119 1.10 15.72 -14.45
CA ALA A 119 0.31 16.93 -14.59
C ALA A 119 0.16 17.62 -13.22
N PRO A 120 1.15 18.42 -12.78
CA PRO A 120 1.16 19.03 -11.44
C PRO A 120 0.05 20.07 -11.21
N ASP A 121 -0.63 20.51 -12.28
CA ASP A 121 -1.81 21.37 -12.21
C ASP A 121 -3.11 20.57 -11.98
N ASN A 122 -3.07 19.25 -12.15
CA ASN A 122 -4.18 18.38 -11.78
C ASN A 122 -4.26 18.23 -10.25
N PRO A 123 -5.46 18.06 -9.70
CA PRO A 123 -5.62 17.72 -8.30
C PRO A 123 -4.94 16.40 -7.96
N SER A 124 -4.17 16.37 -6.86
CA SER A 124 -3.69 15.14 -6.22
C SER A 124 -4.62 14.81 -5.05
N PRO A 125 -5.51 13.81 -5.16
CA PRO A 125 -6.46 13.49 -4.10
C PRO A 125 -5.76 12.81 -2.92
N VAL A 126 -6.28 13.09 -1.72
CA VAL A 126 -5.93 12.36 -0.50
C VAL A 126 -7.11 11.49 -0.13
N TRP A 127 -6.86 10.19 -0.04
CA TRP A 127 -7.79 9.22 0.51
C TRP A 127 -7.45 9.03 1.96
N ARG A 128 -8.31 9.51 2.85
CA ARG A 128 -8.11 9.30 4.28
C ARG A 128 -8.75 8.02 4.72
N CYS A 129 -8.02 7.18 5.41
CA CYS A 129 -8.57 5.96 5.95
C CYS A 129 -9.76 6.29 6.88
N VAL A 130 -10.73 5.39 6.92
CA VAL A 130 -11.77 5.40 7.95
C VAL A 130 -11.55 4.15 8.80
N PRO A 131 -11.00 4.31 10.02
CA PRO A 131 -10.70 3.18 10.90
C PRO A 131 -11.90 2.25 11.09
N GLU A 132 -11.63 0.95 11.13
CA GLU A 132 -12.56 -0.16 11.28
C GLU A 132 -13.60 -0.32 10.14
N GLU A 133 -13.61 0.56 9.14
CA GLU A 133 -14.61 0.55 8.05
C GLU A 133 -14.06 -0.01 6.71
N ARG A 134 -12.77 -0.32 6.61
CA ARG A 134 -12.10 -0.83 5.38
C ARG A 134 -12.42 0.01 4.14
N THR A 135 -12.47 1.33 4.33
CA THR A 135 -12.89 2.31 3.35
C THR A 135 -12.11 3.59 3.51
N PHE A 136 -12.13 4.42 2.47
CA PHE A 136 -11.50 5.72 2.48
C PHE A 136 -12.54 6.82 2.31
N SER A 137 -12.38 7.90 3.06
CA SER A 137 -13.02 9.17 2.78
C SER A 137 -12.16 9.95 1.78
N CYS A 138 -12.78 10.53 0.76
CA CYS A 138 -12.09 11.38 -0.20
C CYS A 138 -12.14 12.83 0.31
N GLU A 139 -10.99 13.43 0.60
CA GLU A 139 -10.94 14.88 0.82
C GLU A 139 -10.80 15.62 -0.50
N ASP A 140 -11.32 16.86 -0.54
CA ASP A 140 -11.10 17.74 -1.67
C ASP A 140 -9.58 17.87 -1.92
N PRO A 141 -9.13 17.68 -3.15
CA PRO A 141 -7.71 17.61 -3.46
C PRO A 141 -6.98 18.88 -3.02
N LEU A 142 -5.83 18.69 -2.37
CA LEU A 142 -5.00 19.81 -1.96
C LEU A 142 -4.54 20.58 -3.21
N PRO A 143 -4.77 21.90 -3.31
CA PRO A 143 -4.19 22.67 -4.40
C PRO A 143 -2.68 22.61 -4.28
N THR A 144 -2.00 22.18 -5.34
CA THR A 144 -0.53 22.09 -5.39
C THR A 144 0.07 23.42 -4.89
N PRO A 145 0.76 23.45 -3.73
CA PRO A 145 1.33 24.69 -3.25
C PRO A 145 2.40 25.12 -4.25
N LYS A 146 2.25 26.31 -4.84
CA LYS A 146 3.12 26.87 -5.90
C LYS A 146 4.62 26.98 -5.54
N ALA A 147 5.01 26.64 -4.31
CA ALA A 147 6.37 26.76 -3.79
C ALA A 147 6.87 25.56 -2.94
N ALA A 148 6.08 24.50 -2.76
CA ALA A 148 6.51 23.33 -1.99
C ALA A 148 6.82 22.17 -2.96
N TYR A 149 8.10 22.01 -3.30
CA TYR A 149 8.57 20.79 -3.94
C TYR A 149 8.67 19.69 -2.88
N PRO A 150 8.20 18.46 -3.14
CA PRO A 150 8.57 17.32 -2.31
C PRO A 150 10.06 17.05 -2.45
N VAL A 151 10.69 16.80 -1.31
CA VAL A 151 12.08 16.38 -1.21
C VAL A 151 12.16 14.98 -1.81
N GLY A 152 12.85 14.82 -2.95
CA GLY A 152 13.24 13.50 -3.46
C GLY A 152 12.87 13.20 -4.91
N LEU A 153 13.70 13.68 -5.84
CA LEU A 153 14.36 12.85 -6.86
C LEU A 153 15.33 13.75 -7.59
N ASN A 154 16.62 13.59 -7.28
CA ASN A 154 17.69 14.13 -8.10
C ASN A 154 17.58 13.49 -9.49
N ALA A 155 16.89 14.16 -10.41
CA ALA A 155 17.09 13.98 -11.83
C ALA A 155 18.50 14.47 -12.18
N ARG A 156 19.49 13.58 -12.01
CA ARG A 156 20.76 13.66 -12.74
C ARG A 156 21.13 12.26 -13.19
N GLY A 157 21.01 12.07 -14.50
CA GLY A 157 21.53 10.89 -15.17
C GLY A 157 23.04 10.79 -15.05
N TYR A 158 23.49 9.55 -14.93
CA TYR A 158 24.61 8.95 -15.64
C TYR A 158 24.25 7.51 -15.96
#